data_AF-A0A7Z0PW32-F1
#
_entry.id   AF-A0A7Z0PW32-F1
#
_cell.length_a   1.000
_cell.length_b   1.000
_cell.length_c   1.000
_cell.angle_alpha   90.00
_cell.angle_beta   90.00
_cell.angle_gamma   90.00
#
_symmetry.space_group_name_H-M   'P 1'
#
loop_
_entity.id
_entity.type
_entity.pdbx_description
1 polymer ?
#
loop_
_entity_poly.entity_id
_entity_poly.type
_entity_poly.pdbx_seq_one_letter_code
_entity_poly.pdbx_strand_id
1 'polypeptide(L)'
;MTMNYDPETPVPHPDVTRFATGLAARLPGRWQVDPATAVVRTDPARHRIWHPGPLTSTRLATADVRRCVLTSPHGLQLYVMPRPGRPRTYVVAPMLPAGTSPVHAQDITSPLGITVPADATRAAVRVRRRLLPDYRFKAMPAWRQAATGHLRVQLFLDDHDQWAWHAPYAQAARLLIADEGHRLDPATGWCCPPADDSDRLARAVDLLGAHGYRVCVAGALPERTGQAAAGVPAHTPAPSARRAR
;
A
#
# COMPACT_ATOMS: atom_id res chain seq x y z
N MET A 1 32.86 -38.89 2.55
CA MET A 1 33.36 -37.51 2.41
C MET A 1 32.18 -36.65 2.00
N THR A 2 31.38 -36.23 2.98
CA THR A 2 30.08 -35.59 2.78
C THR A 2 30.33 -34.08 2.76
N MET A 3 30.11 -33.43 1.61
CA MET A 3 30.17 -31.98 1.50
C MET A 3 29.08 -31.37 2.39
N ASN A 4 29.49 -30.76 3.50
CA ASN A 4 28.63 -29.87 4.27
C ASN A 4 28.39 -28.61 3.42
N TYR A 5 27.15 -28.47 2.96
CA TYR A 5 26.62 -27.23 2.42
C TYR A 5 26.41 -26.28 3.59
N ASP A 6 27.30 -25.30 3.72
CA ASP A 6 27.18 -24.21 4.68
C ASP A 6 25.94 -23.36 4.29
N PRO A 7 24.91 -23.21 5.15
CA PRO A 7 23.78 -22.35 4.82
C PRO A 7 24.28 -20.91 4.72
N GLU A 8 24.37 -20.42 3.48
CA GLU A 8 24.71 -19.05 3.08
C GLU A 8 24.44 -18.04 4.19
N THR A 9 25.52 -17.47 4.73
CA THR A 9 25.42 -16.27 5.56
C THR A 9 24.63 -15.23 4.75
N PRO A 10 23.49 -14.72 5.25
CA PRO A 10 22.66 -13.82 4.46
C PRO A 10 23.48 -12.57 4.14
N VAL A 11 23.84 -12.40 2.86
CA VAL A 11 24.51 -11.19 2.39
C VAL A 11 23.59 -10.02 2.76
N PRO A 12 24.07 -9.03 3.54
CA PRO A 12 23.22 -7.96 4.01
C PRO A 12 22.60 -7.25 2.81
N HIS A 13 21.26 -7.25 2.75
CA HIS A 13 20.56 -6.43 1.79
C HIS A 13 20.91 -4.97 2.06
N PRO A 14 21.17 -4.15 1.02
CA PRO A 14 21.35 -2.72 1.21
C PRO A 14 20.15 -2.16 1.98
N ASP A 15 20.42 -1.17 2.84
CA ASP A 15 19.39 -0.55 3.68
C ASP A 15 18.17 -0.14 2.85
N VAL A 16 17.03 -0.77 3.13
CA VAL A 16 15.76 -0.55 2.43
C VAL A 16 15.33 0.91 2.53
N THR A 17 15.67 1.58 3.64
CA THR A 17 15.37 3.01 3.87
C THR A 17 16.15 3.85 2.87
N ARG A 18 17.47 3.65 2.77
CA ARG A 18 18.32 4.35 1.79
C ARG A 18 17.84 4.12 0.36
N PHE A 19 17.48 2.89 -0.01
CA PHE A 19 16.94 2.59 -1.34
C PHE A 19 15.59 3.30 -1.57
N ALA A 20 14.66 3.21 -0.63
CA ALA A 20 13.33 3.81 -0.71
C ALA A 20 13.41 5.34 -0.82
N THR A 21 14.26 6.00 -0.03
CA THR A 21 14.54 7.45 -0.14
C THR A 21 15.10 7.81 -1.51
N GLY A 22 16.08 7.04 -2.01
CA GLY A 22 16.64 7.26 -3.34
C GLY A 22 15.60 7.07 -4.47
N LEU A 23 14.69 6.11 -4.31
CA LEU A 23 13.60 5.84 -5.24
C LEU A 23 12.58 6.99 -5.21
N ALA A 24 12.10 7.37 -4.03
CA ALA A 24 11.11 8.43 -3.81
C ALA A 24 11.54 9.76 -4.45
N ALA A 25 12.80 10.16 -4.26
CA ALA A 25 13.36 11.39 -4.82
C ALA A 25 13.37 11.45 -6.36
N ARG A 26 13.18 10.32 -7.03
CA ARG A 26 13.26 10.19 -8.51
C ARG A 26 11.91 9.85 -9.14
N LEU A 27 10.90 9.51 -8.34
CA LEU A 27 9.55 9.28 -8.83
C LEU A 27 8.85 10.62 -9.11
N PRO A 28 7.89 10.67 -10.05
CA PRO A 28 7.15 11.89 -10.34
C PRO A 28 6.27 12.29 -9.15
N GLY A 29 6.35 13.56 -8.76
CA GLY A 29 5.70 14.12 -7.58
C GLY A 29 6.54 13.95 -6.31
N ARG A 30 6.07 14.49 -5.18
CA ARG A 30 6.75 14.39 -3.88
C ARG A 30 6.30 13.15 -3.14
N TRP A 31 6.95 12.01 -3.40
CA TRP A 31 6.68 10.78 -2.67
C TRP A 31 7.24 10.87 -1.25
N GLN A 32 6.38 10.67 -0.26
CA GLN A 32 6.77 10.58 1.14
C GLN A 32 7.29 9.18 1.44
N VAL A 33 8.37 9.10 2.19
CA VAL A 33 8.91 7.83 2.72
C VAL A 33 8.31 7.63 4.12
N ASP A 34 7.79 6.44 4.38
CA ASP A 34 7.37 6.04 5.72
C ASP A 34 8.60 6.05 6.65
N PRO A 35 8.61 6.84 7.74
CA PRO A 35 9.73 6.91 8.67
C PRO A 35 9.95 5.59 9.40
N ALA A 36 8.93 4.75 9.52
CA ALA A 36 9.02 3.45 10.16
C ALA A 36 9.26 2.36 9.10
N THR A 37 10.30 1.55 9.33
CA THR A 37 10.46 0.27 8.61
C THR A 37 9.91 -0.85 9.47
N ALA A 38 9.12 -1.74 8.88
CA ALA A 38 8.52 -2.88 9.56
C ALA A 38 9.10 -4.21 9.05
N VAL A 39 9.02 -5.26 9.86
CA VAL A 39 9.36 -6.62 9.43
C VAL A 39 8.18 -7.19 8.65
N VAL A 40 8.41 -7.64 7.40
CA VAL A 40 7.36 -8.10 6.47
C VAL A 40 6.44 -9.16 7.10
N ARG A 41 7.02 -10.12 7.84
CA ARG A 41 6.28 -11.23 8.47
C ARG A 41 5.25 -10.79 9.51
N THR A 42 5.42 -9.65 10.17
CA THR A 42 4.51 -9.16 11.21
C THR A 42 3.78 -7.87 10.82
N ASP A 43 3.99 -7.42 9.59
CA ASP A 43 3.53 -6.10 9.15
C ASP A 43 2.07 -6.16 8.64
N PRO A 44 1.12 -5.47 9.30
CA PRO A 44 -0.28 -5.47 8.87
C PRO A 44 -0.47 -4.82 7.48
N ALA A 45 0.42 -3.92 7.06
CA ALA A 45 0.35 -3.27 5.75
C ALA A 45 0.41 -4.24 4.57
N ARG A 46 0.95 -5.46 4.76
CA ARG A 46 0.97 -6.49 3.72
C ARG A 46 -0.44 -6.86 3.24
N HIS A 47 -1.45 -6.75 4.10
CA HIS A 47 -2.84 -7.06 3.77
C HIS A 47 -3.46 -6.06 2.80
N ARG A 48 -2.82 -4.89 2.62
CA ARG A 48 -3.19 -3.88 1.64
C ARG A 48 -2.39 -3.95 0.34
N ILE A 49 -1.50 -4.92 0.16
CA ILE A 49 -0.85 -5.13 -1.13
C ILE A 49 -1.93 -5.56 -2.13
N TRP A 50 -2.11 -4.79 -3.20
CA TRP A 50 -3.26 -4.96 -4.10
C TRP A 50 -3.19 -6.32 -4.82
N HIS A 51 -2.03 -6.65 -5.38
CA HIS A 51 -1.78 -7.99 -5.85
C HIS A 51 -0.60 -8.60 -5.09
N PRO A 52 -0.85 -9.56 -4.20
CA PRO A 52 0.23 -10.34 -3.60
C PRO A 52 1.12 -11.00 -4.70
N GLY A 53 0.47 -11.59 -5.70
CA GLY A 53 1.14 -12.19 -6.86
C GLY A 53 2.05 -13.35 -6.45
N PRO A 54 2.75 -13.97 -7.42
CA PRO A 54 3.77 -14.97 -7.09
C PRO A 54 4.99 -14.35 -6.38
N LEU A 55 5.10 -13.01 -6.37
CA LEU A 55 6.16 -12.28 -5.68
C LEU A 55 5.97 -12.31 -4.16
N THR A 56 4.74 -12.36 -3.63
CA THR A 56 4.46 -12.69 -2.21
C THR A 56 4.21 -14.19 -1.98
N SER A 57 4.99 -15.04 -2.66
CA SER A 57 5.07 -16.47 -2.31
C SER A 57 5.31 -16.67 -0.81
N THR A 58 5.07 -17.88 -0.30
CA THR A 58 5.26 -18.27 1.11
C THR A 58 6.62 -17.82 1.68
N ARG A 59 7.68 -17.77 0.84
CA ARG A 59 9.00 -17.26 1.20
C ARG A 59 9.05 -15.76 1.53
N LEU A 60 8.20 -14.95 0.91
CA LEU A 60 8.07 -13.52 1.20
C LEU A 60 7.31 -13.30 2.51
N ALA A 61 6.26 -14.10 2.72
CA ALA A 61 5.40 -14.04 3.91
C ALA A 61 6.14 -14.44 5.20
N THR A 62 7.20 -15.26 5.09
CA THR A 62 8.01 -15.72 6.23
C THR A 62 9.36 -15.04 6.35
N ALA A 63 9.71 -14.12 5.44
CA ALA A 63 11.00 -13.46 5.48
C ALA A 63 11.08 -12.41 6.59
N ASP A 64 12.09 -12.52 7.47
CA ASP A 64 12.46 -11.48 8.44
C ASP A 64 13.26 -10.35 7.77
N VAL A 65 12.73 -9.83 6.66
CA VAL A 65 13.28 -8.66 5.96
C VAL A 65 12.49 -7.41 6.31
N ARG A 66 13.18 -6.27 6.38
CA ARG A 66 12.53 -4.98 6.60
C ARG A 66 11.97 -4.43 5.29
N ARG A 67 10.79 -3.82 5.37
CA ARG A 67 10.12 -3.10 4.30
C ARG A 67 10.09 -1.59 4.58
N CYS A 68 9.84 -0.82 3.53
CA CYS A 68 9.48 0.59 3.61
C CYS A 68 8.26 0.84 2.70
N VAL A 69 7.43 1.83 3.03
CA VAL A 69 6.30 2.25 2.19
C VAL A 69 6.55 3.64 1.64
N LEU A 70 6.26 3.84 0.36
CA LEU A 70 6.27 5.16 -0.29
C LEU A 70 4.85 5.60 -0.54
N THR A 71 4.49 6.81 -0.13
CA THR A 71 3.17 7.40 -0.33
C THR A 71 3.27 8.54 -1.34
N SER A 72 2.52 8.46 -2.43
CA SER A 72 2.40 9.54 -3.41
C SER A 72 1.53 10.68 -2.87
N PRO A 73 1.67 11.90 -3.43
CA PRO A 73 0.77 13.01 -3.12
C PRO A 73 -0.70 12.71 -3.35
N HIS A 74 -1.06 11.75 -4.22
CA HIS A 74 -2.45 11.45 -4.59
C HIS A 74 -3.02 10.24 -3.85
N GLY A 75 -2.39 9.80 -2.76
CA GLY A 75 -2.89 8.68 -1.96
C GLY A 75 -2.63 7.29 -2.57
N LEU A 76 -1.73 7.17 -3.54
CA LEU A 76 -1.18 5.87 -3.96
C LEU A 76 0.00 5.46 -3.06
N GLN A 77 0.16 4.16 -2.82
CA GLN A 77 1.23 3.61 -1.99
C GLN A 77 2.01 2.50 -2.70
N LEU A 78 3.33 2.48 -2.49
CA LEU A 78 4.23 1.43 -2.95
C LEU A 78 4.88 0.75 -1.76
N TYR A 79 4.70 -0.56 -1.67
CA TYR A 79 5.37 -1.43 -0.72
C TYR A 79 6.74 -1.83 -1.28
N VAL A 80 7.81 -1.47 -0.59
CA VAL A 80 9.19 -1.68 -1.04
C VAL A 80 9.91 -2.59 -0.06
N MET A 81 10.48 -3.69 -0.55
CA MET A 81 11.23 -4.61 0.28
C MET A 81 12.35 -5.30 -0.50
N PRO A 82 13.46 -5.71 0.15
CA PRO A 82 14.46 -6.55 -0.48
C PRO A 82 13.85 -7.86 -0.97
N ARG A 83 14.34 -8.40 -2.08
CA ARG A 83 13.88 -9.70 -2.58
C ARG A 83 14.61 -10.84 -1.84
N PRO A 84 13.91 -11.70 -1.08
CA PRO A 84 14.54 -12.81 -0.39
C PRO A 84 15.27 -13.75 -1.35
N GLY A 85 16.49 -14.16 -0.99
CA GLY A 85 17.33 -15.06 -1.79
C GLY A 85 17.85 -14.45 -3.11
N ARG A 86 17.67 -13.14 -3.34
CA ARG A 86 18.20 -12.44 -4.52
C ARG A 86 18.82 -11.11 -4.10
N PRO A 87 20.10 -11.12 -3.70
CA PRO A 87 20.78 -9.90 -3.25
C PRO A 87 20.76 -8.84 -4.34
N ARG A 88 20.83 -7.56 -3.93
CA ARG A 88 20.82 -6.39 -4.83
C ARG A 88 19.57 -6.23 -5.70
N THR A 89 18.46 -6.86 -5.33
CA THR A 89 17.15 -6.63 -5.97
C THR A 89 16.08 -6.33 -4.94
N TYR A 90 15.12 -5.49 -5.32
CA TYR A 90 13.97 -5.13 -4.51
C TYR A 90 12.68 -5.50 -5.23
N VAL A 91 11.66 -5.82 -4.46
CA VAL A 91 10.27 -5.89 -4.92
C VAL A 91 9.61 -4.56 -4.62
N VAL A 92 8.91 -4.02 -5.61
CA VAL A 92 8.06 -2.83 -5.48
C VAL A 92 6.65 -3.27 -5.85
N ALA A 93 5.75 -3.31 -4.87
CA ALA A 93 4.38 -3.75 -5.04
C ALA A 93 3.39 -2.61 -4.80
N PRO A 94 2.37 -2.44 -5.67
CA PRO A 94 1.32 -1.46 -5.45
C PRO A 94 0.43 -1.88 -4.28
N MET A 95 0.09 -0.92 -3.44
CA MET A 95 -0.89 -1.09 -2.37
C MET A 95 -2.25 -0.57 -2.81
N LEU A 96 -3.30 -0.94 -2.08
CA LEU A 96 -4.62 -0.37 -2.25
C LEU A 96 -4.57 1.16 -2.01
N PRO A 97 -5.16 1.97 -2.90
CA PRO A 97 -5.18 3.43 -2.75
C PRO A 97 -5.80 3.92 -1.44
N ALA A 98 -5.56 5.19 -1.10
CA ALA A 98 -6.14 5.85 0.06
C ALA A 98 -7.66 5.71 0.09
N GLY A 99 -8.20 5.40 1.27
CA GLY A 99 -9.63 5.21 1.50
C GLY A 99 -10.24 4.01 0.79
N THR A 100 -9.45 3.11 0.20
CA THR A 100 -9.98 1.86 -0.39
C THR A 100 -9.64 0.67 0.48
N SER A 101 -10.35 -0.45 0.32
CA SER A 101 -10.12 -1.72 0.99
C SER A 101 -10.24 -2.85 -0.05
N PRO A 102 -9.88 -4.10 0.28
CA PRO A 102 -9.88 -5.19 -0.69
C PRO A 102 -11.24 -5.39 -1.41
N VAL A 103 -12.36 -5.11 -0.73
CA VAL A 103 -13.70 -5.22 -1.33
C VAL A 103 -13.91 -4.23 -2.48
N HIS A 104 -13.32 -3.03 -2.39
CA HIS A 104 -13.38 -2.00 -3.44
C HIS A 104 -12.43 -2.30 -4.62
N ALA A 105 -11.78 -3.45 -4.61
CA ALA A 105 -10.81 -3.85 -5.61
C ALA A 105 -11.08 -5.25 -6.19
N GLN A 106 -12.13 -5.92 -5.72
CA GLN A 106 -12.39 -7.33 -6.00
C GLN A 106 -12.59 -7.61 -7.51
N ASP A 107 -13.26 -6.72 -8.22
CA ASP A 107 -13.56 -6.86 -9.65
C ASP A 107 -12.59 -6.10 -10.56
N ILE A 108 -11.51 -5.56 -9.99
CA ILE A 108 -10.52 -4.77 -10.72
C ILE A 108 -9.29 -5.64 -10.95
N THR A 109 -8.88 -5.82 -12.20
CA THR A 109 -7.61 -6.47 -12.51
C THR A 109 -6.49 -5.75 -11.79
N SER A 110 -5.85 -6.42 -10.84
CA SER A 110 -4.90 -5.78 -9.95
C SER A 110 -3.60 -5.40 -10.67
N PRO A 111 -2.96 -4.27 -10.29
CA PRO A 111 -1.65 -3.92 -10.82
C PRO A 111 -0.59 -4.86 -10.25
N LEU A 112 0.32 -5.32 -11.10
CA LEU A 112 1.36 -6.28 -10.72
C LEU A 112 2.56 -5.59 -10.09
N GLY A 113 3.06 -6.13 -8.98
CA GLY A 113 4.35 -5.76 -8.44
C GLY A 113 5.49 -6.08 -9.41
N ILE A 114 6.58 -5.33 -9.34
CA ILE A 114 7.76 -5.53 -10.19
C ILE A 114 9.03 -5.73 -9.35
N THR A 115 9.97 -6.49 -9.90
CA THR A 115 11.33 -6.56 -9.35
C THR A 115 12.23 -5.52 -10.01
N VAL A 116 12.98 -4.79 -9.19
CA VAL A 116 13.90 -3.73 -9.62
C VAL A 116 15.31 -3.97 -9.07
N PRO A 117 16.36 -3.47 -9.75
CA PRO A 117 17.71 -3.50 -9.21
C PRO A 117 17.84 -2.57 -7.99
N ALA A 118 18.84 -2.80 -7.15
CA ALA A 118 19.19 -1.95 -6.00
C ALA A 118 19.68 -0.54 -6.36
N ASP A 119 19.98 -0.28 -7.63
CA ASP A 119 20.24 1.08 -8.13
C ASP A 119 18.90 1.84 -8.23
N ALA A 120 18.71 2.80 -7.31
CA ALA A 120 17.51 3.63 -7.22
C ALA A 120 17.19 4.39 -8.52
N THR A 121 18.21 4.78 -9.30
CA THR A 121 18.01 5.48 -10.57
C THR A 121 17.39 4.54 -11.61
N ARG A 122 17.97 3.35 -11.77
CA ARG A 122 17.43 2.32 -12.68
C ARG A 122 16.06 1.82 -12.20
N ALA A 123 15.87 1.68 -10.89
CA ALA A 123 14.61 1.30 -10.29
C ALA A 123 13.51 2.33 -10.59
N ALA A 124 13.78 3.63 -10.39
CA ALA A 124 12.82 4.70 -10.65
C ALA A 124 12.36 4.72 -12.10
N VAL A 125 13.26 4.51 -13.07
CA VAL A 125 12.90 4.39 -14.49
C VAL A 125 11.94 3.22 -14.73
N ARG A 126 12.20 2.06 -14.13
CA ARG A 126 11.32 0.88 -14.26
C ARG A 126 9.96 1.11 -13.62
N VAL A 127 9.92 1.65 -12.40
CA VAL A 127 8.68 1.97 -11.67
C VAL A 127 7.85 2.98 -12.46
N ARG A 128 8.46 4.07 -12.93
CA ARG A 128 7.78 5.11 -13.71
C ARG A 128 7.20 4.59 -15.03
N ARG A 129 7.90 3.71 -15.72
CA ARG A 129 7.48 3.22 -17.05
C ARG A 129 6.53 2.03 -17.01
N ARG A 130 6.70 1.13 -16.04
CA ARG A 130 6.02 -0.18 -16.02
C ARG A 130 4.94 -0.29 -14.95
N LEU A 131 5.09 0.40 -13.83
CA LEU A 131 4.20 0.24 -12.67
C LEU A 131 3.23 1.41 -12.54
N LEU A 132 3.73 2.65 -12.50
CA LEU A 132 2.90 3.81 -12.18
C LEU A 132 1.74 4.08 -13.14
N PRO A 133 1.89 3.92 -14.48
CA PRO A 133 0.76 4.16 -15.39
C PRO A 133 -0.40 3.20 -15.09
N ASP A 134 -0.15 1.90 -15.10
CA ASP A 134 -1.14 0.85 -14.84
C ASP A 134 -1.77 1.02 -13.45
N TYR A 135 -0.95 1.28 -12.42
CA TYR A 135 -1.42 1.51 -11.07
C TYR A 135 -2.38 2.71 -10.97
N ARG A 136 -2.05 3.83 -11.61
CA ARG A 136 -2.93 5.02 -11.63
C ARG A 136 -4.25 4.74 -12.32
N PHE A 137 -4.23 4.06 -13.48
CA PHE A 137 -5.46 3.74 -14.20
C PHE A 137 -6.38 2.81 -13.39
N LYS A 138 -5.81 1.82 -12.70
CA LYS A 138 -6.55 0.86 -11.87
C LYS A 138 -7.02 1.44 -10.55
N ALA A 139 -6.33 2.43 -9.99
CA ALA A 139 -6.77 3.15 -8.79
C ALA A 139 -8.11 3.88 -8.98
N MET A 140 -8.39 4.38 -10.18
CA MET A 140 -9.61 5.15 -10.48
C MET A 140 -10.91 4.36 -10.20
N PRO A 141 -11.12 3.15 -10.74
CA PRO A 141 -12.30 2.36 -10.40
C PRO A 141 -12.37 1.99 -8.91
N ALA A 142 -11.23 1.76 -8.24
CA ALA A 142 -11.23 1.41 -6.81
C ALA A 142 -11.70 2.57 -5.94
N TRP A 143 -11.24 3.79 -6.22
CA TRP A 143 -11.76 4.99 -5.55
C TRP A 143 -13.26 5.20 -5.82
N ARG A 144 -13.72 4.95 -7.05
CA ARG A 144 -15.15 5.05 -7.37
C ARG A 144 -15.99 4.05 -6.57
N GLN A 145 -15.53 2.81 -6.41
CA GLN A 145 -16.23 1.80 -5.62
C GLN A 145 -16.23 2.12 -4.11
N ALA A 146 -15.19 2.80 -3.62
CA ALA A 146 -15.06 3.18 -2.21
C ALA A 146 -15.84 4.46 -1.83
N ALA A 147 -16.22 5.30 -2.80
CA ALA A 147 -16.90 6.56 -2.54
C ALA A 147 -18.35 6.33 -2.04
N THR A 148 -18.65 6.78 -0.82
CA THR A 148 -19.94 6.55 -0.13
C THR A 148 -20.98 7.67 -0.35
N GLY A 149 -21.02 8.23 -1.56
CA GLY A 149 -21.92 9.32 -1.95
C GLY A 149 -21.17 10.52 -2.55
N HIS A 150 -21.85 11.63 -2.79
CA HIS A 150 -21.23 12.81 -3.40
C HIS A 150 -20.22 13.49 -2.45
N LEU A 151 -18.93 13.34 -2.75
CA LEU A 151 -17.82 14.07 -2.13
C LEU A 151 -17.84 14.04 -0.58
N ARG A 152 -18.14 12.88 0.00
CA ARG A 152 -18.16 12.70 1.46
C ARG A 152 -16.84 12.15 1.98
N VAL A 153 -16.18 12.88 2.87
CA VAL A 153 -14.99 12.43 3.60
C VAL A 153 -15.39 12.20 5.05
N GLN A 154 -14.92 11.10 5.63
CA GLN A 154 -15.21 10.78 7.03
C GLN A 154 -13.97 11.02 7.89
N LEU A 155 -14.21 11.59 9.07
CA LEU A 155 -13.22 11.80 10.11
C LEU A 155 -13.56 10.86 11.27
N PHE A 156 -12.61 10.04 11.67
CA PHE A 156 -12.74 9.07 12.76
C PHE A 156 -11.76 9.40 13.86
N LEU A 157 -12.12 9.07 15.09
CA LEU A 157 -11.21 8.99 16.22
C LEU A 157 -10.92 7.50 16.47
N ASP A 158 -9.65 7.12 16.52
CA ASP A 158 -9.25 5.75 16.82
C ASP A 158 -9.17 5.46 18.31
N ASP A 159 -8.97 4.18 18.66
CA ASP A 159 -8.89 3.73 20.06
C ASP A 159 -7.72 4.33 20.86
N HIS A 160 -6.83 5.09 20.19
CA HIS A 160 -5.69 5.78 20.79
C HIS A 160 -5.91 7.30 20.81
N ASP A 161 -7.15 7.76 20.67
CA ASP A 161 -7.54 9.17 20.54
C ASP A 161 -6.85 9.88 19.36
N GLN A 162 -6.50 9.14 18.31
CA GLN A 162 -5.88 9.71 17.11
C GLN A 162 -6.92 9.89 16.01
N TRP A 163 -6.96 11.11 15.46
CA TRP A 163 -7.81 11.44 14.33
C TRP A 163 -7.31 10.75 13.06
N ALA A 164 -8.22 10.25 12.23
CA ALA A 164 -7.90 9.67 10.94
C ALA A 164 -9.00 9.94 9.90
N TRP A 165 -8.58 10.26 8.68
CA TRP A 165 -9.45 10.58 7.56
C TRP A 165 -9.63 9.38 6.63
N HIS A 166 -10.88 8.98 6.44
CA HIS A 166 -11.27 8.11 5.34
C HIS A 166 -11.64 8.96 4.12
N ALA A 167 -10.69 9.06 3.18
CA ALA A 167 -10.79 9.91 2.00
C ALA A 167 -10.67 9.08 0.69
N PRO A 168 -11.75 8.44 0.23
CA PRO A 168 -11.75 7.60 -0.97
C PRO A 168 -11.73 8.39 -2.29
N TYR A 169 -11.15 9.60 -2.29
CA TYR A 169 -11.02 10.45 -3.48
C TYR A 169 -9.57 10.90 -3.64
N ALA A 170 -9.01 10.72 -4.84
CA ALA A 170 -7.64 11.12 -5.15
C ALA A 170 -7.37 12.60 -4.84
N GLN A 171 -8.35 13.48 -5.10
CA GLN A 171 -8.21 14.91 -4.82
C GLN A 171 -8.29 15.21 -3.31
N ALA A 172 -9.19 14.59 -2.55
CA ALA A 172 -9.22 14.72 -1.09
C ALA A 172 -7.91 14.22 -0.46
N ALA A 173 -7.40 13.06 -0.89
CA ALA A 173 -6.11 12.54 -0.47
C ALA A 173 -4.97 13.52 -0.81
N ARG A 174 -5.03 14.18 -1.97
CA ARG A 174 -4.05 15.22 -2.34
C ARG A 174 -4.08 16.41 -1.40
N LEU A 175 -5.25 16.93 -1.08
CA LEU A 175 -5.39 18.05 -0.14
C LEU A 175 -4.81 17.67 1.23
N LEU A 176 -5.17 16.51 1.74
CA LEU A 176 -4.69 16.03 3.04
C LEU A 176 -3.17 15.79 3.04
N ILE A 177 -2.64 15.06 2.06
CA ILE A 177 -1.26 14.59 2.05
C ILE A 177 -0.29 15.66 1.54
N ALA A 178 -0.61 16.29 0.40
CA ALA A 178 0.31 17.20 -0.27
C ALA A 178 0.26 18.61 0.32
N ASP A 179 -0.94 19.09 0.66
CA ASP A 179 -1.16 20.48 1.05
C ASP A 179 -1.14 20.60 2.59
N GLU A 180 -1.78 19.66 3.29
CA GLU A 180 -1.81 19.63 4.77
C GLU A 180 -0.81 18.64 5.39
N GLY A 181 0.06 17.97 4.61
CA GLY A 181 1.13 17.13 5.15
C GLY A 181 0.70 15.91 5.98
N HIS A 182 -0.54 15.43 5.82
CA HIS A 182 -1.01 14.20 6.43
C HIS A 182 -0.22 13.00 5.89
N ARG A 183 -0.16 11.94 6.69
CA ARG A 183 0.47 10.67 6.31
C ARG A 183 -0.60 9.64 6.02
N LEU A 184 -0.42 8.88 4.96
CA LEU A 184 -1.29 7.73 4.69
C LEU A 184 -0.79 6.53 5.48
N ASP A 185 -1.59 6.05 6.43
CA ASP A 185 -1.28 4.84 7.19
C ASP A 185 -1.28 3.62 6.25
N PRO A 186 -0.16 2.91 6.10
CA PRO A 186 -0.07 1.75 5.21
C PRO A 186 -0.88 0.54 5.68
N ALA A 187 -1.30 0.47 6.95
CA ALA A 187 -2.11 -0.64 7.47
C ALA A 187 -3.60 -0.45 7.19
N THR A 188 -4.10 0.78 7.34
CA THR A 188 -5.54 1.10 7.19
C THR A 188 -5.88 1.80 5.89
N GLY A 189 -4.92 2.47 5.25
CA GLY A 189 -5.14 3.34 4.08
C GLY A 189 -5.83 4.65 4.41
N TRP A 190 -5.80 5.08 5.65
CA TRP A 190 -6.43 6.32 6.11
C TRP A 190 -5.39 7.41 6.26
N CYS A 191 -5.77 8.67 6.02
CA CYS A 191 -4.84 9.78 6.18
C CYS A 191 -4.84 10.22 7.65
N CYS A 192 -3.73 10.10 8.34
CA CYS A 192 -3.55 10.55 9.71
C CYS A 192 -2.87 11.93 9.71
N PRO A 193 -3.35 12.90 10.50
CA PRO A 193 -2.62 14.13 10.74
C PRO A 193 -1.30 13.83 11.45
N PRO A 194 -0.30 14.71 11.36
CA PRO A 194 0.82 14.69 12.29
C PRO A 194 0.31 14.81 13.74
N ALA A 195 1.02 14.19 14.68
CA ALA A 195 0.61 14.11 16.09
C ALA A 195 0.31 15.51 16.69
N ASP A 196 -0.77 15.58 17.47
CA ASP A 196 -1.21 16.74 18.25
C ASP A 196 -1.32 18.09 17.50
N ASP A 197 -1.74 18.07 16.23
CA ASP A 197 -1.93 19.28 15.42
C ASP A 197 -3.43 19.56 15.14
N SER A 198 -4.17 19.98 16.16
CA SER A 198 -5.59 20.35 16.05
C SER A 198 -5.83 21.50 15.06
N ASP A 199 -4.90 22.44 14.96
CA ASP A 199 -4.99 23.54 14.00
C ASP A 199 -4.95 23.05 12.56
N ARG A 200 -4.11 22.05 12.28
CA ARG A 200 -4.06 21.39 10.97
C ARG A 200 -5.30 20.57 10.67
N LEU A 201 -5.91 19.96 11.68
CA LEU A 201 -7.21 19.30 11.51
C LEU A 201 -8.27 20.33 11.08
N ALA A 202 -8.34 21.48 11.75
CA ALA A 202 -9.27 22.55 11.39
C ALA A 202 -9.01 23.08 9.97
N ARG A 203 -7.75 23.38 9.62
CA ARG A 203 -7.39 23.78 8.24
C ARG A 203 -7.76 22.73 7.21
N ALA A 204 -7.58 21.45 7.51
CA ALA A 204 -7.97 20.36 6.61
C ALA A 204 -9.49 20.30 6.40
N VAL A 205 -10.30 20.55 7.44
CA VAL A 205 -11.76 20.68 7.33
C VAL A 205 -12.12 21.83 6.39
N ASP A 206 -11.55 23.02 6.63
CA ASP A 206 -11.82 24.21 5.81
C ASP A 206 -11.39 24.01 4.35
N LEU A 207 -10.20 23.43 4.13
CA LEU A 207 -9.66 23.14 2.81
C LEU A 207 -10.54 22.14 2.04
N LEU A 208 -11.00 21.07 2.70
CA LEU A 208 -11.93 20.11 2.13
C LEU A 208 -13.27 20.76 1.78
N GLY A 209 -13.81 21.60 2.69
CA GLY A 209 -15.05 22.34 2.48
C GLY A 209 -14.97 23.31 1.30
N ALA A 210 -13.86 24.05 1.17
CA ALA A 210 -13.60 24.94 0.04
C ALA A 210 -13.56 24.21 -1.32
N HIS A 211 -13.28 22.91 -1.31
CA HIS A 211 -13.31 22.04 -2.48
C HIS A 211 -14.60 21.23 -2.63
N GLY A 212 -15.66 21.58 -1.88
CA GLY A 212 -16.98 20.97 -1.99
C GLY A 212 -17.12 19.61 -1.30
N TYR A 213 -16.13 19.18 -0.51
CA TYR A 213 -16.25 17.98 0.28
C TYR A 213 -17.09 18.22 1.52
N ARG A 214 -17.97 17.27 1.84
CA ARG A 214 -18.67 17.24 3.12
C ARG A 214 -17.87 16.40 4.10
N VAL A 215 -17.44 17.01 5.19
CA VAL A 215 -16.78 16.30 6.30
C VAL A 215 -17.83 15.76 7.26
N CYS A 216 -17.78 14.46 7.51
CA CYS A 216 -18.65 13.78 8.47
C CYS A 216 -17.81 13.20 9.59
N VAL A 217 -18.06 13.61 10.83
CA VAL A 217 -17.43 13.00 12.01
C VAL A 217 -18.18 11.72 12.33
N ALA A 218 -17.48 10.59 12.32
CA ALA A 218 -18.02 9.28 12.68
C ALA A 218 -17.37 8.84 14.00
N GLY A 219 -18.19 8.59 15.02
CA GLY A 219 -17.75 8.42 16.40
C GLY A 219 -17.09 7.08 16.74
N ALA A 220 -17.15 6.07 15.86
CA ALA A 220 -16.44 4.81 16.07
C ALA A 220 -15.77 4.37 14.76
N LEU A 221 -14.50 3.99 14.85
CA LEU A 221 -13.84 3.28 13.77
C LEU A 221 -14.63 1.99 13.48
N PRO A 222 -14.98 1.65 12.23
CA PRO A 222 -15.13 0.24 11.89
C PRO A 222 -13.86 -0.46 12.40
N GLU A 223 -14.00 -1.54 13.17
CA GLU A 223 -12.90 -2.22 13.85
C GLU A 223 -11.65 -2.28 12.97
N ARG A 224 -10.45 -2.09 13.56
CA ARG A 224 -9.14 -2.40 12.95
C ARG A 224 -8.99 -3.91 12.68
N THR A 225 -10.03 -4.55 12.17
CA THR A 225 -10.02 -5.95 11.80
C THR A 225 -9.26 -6.03 10.50
N GLY A 226 -8.01 -6.48 10.61
CA GLY A 226 -7.36 -7.17 9.52
C GLY A 226 -8.29 -8.29 9.07
N GLN A 227 -9.11 -8.02 8.06
CA GLN A 227 -10.04 -8.99 7.52
C GLN A 227 -9.25 -9.88 6.55
N ALA A 228 -8.39 -10.69 7.16
CA ALA A 228 -8.05 -11.99 6.63
C ALA A 228 -9.33 -12.85 6.60
N ALA A 229 -9.44 -13.65 5.54
CA ALA A 229 -10.49 -14.64 5.25
C ALA A 229 -11.68 -14.15 4.40
N ALA A 230 -11.41 -13.77 3.15
CA ALA A 230 -12.20 -14.37 2.07
C ALA A 230 -11.50 -15.68 1.69
N GLY A 231 -12.12 -16.80 2.06
CA GLY A 231 -11.64 -18.13 1.72
C GLY A 231 -11.38 -18.26 0.23
N VAL A 232 -10.29 -18.94 -0.11
CA VAL A 232 -10.11 -19.53 -1.43
C VAL A 232 -11.38 -20.36 -1.72
N PRO A 233 -12.18 -20.06 -2.76
CA PRO A 233 -13.19 -21.01 -3.16
C PRO A 233 -12.46 -22.29 -3.55
N ALA A 234 -12.75 -23.37 -2.83
CA ALA A 234 -12.29 -24.70 -3.21
C ALA A 234 -12.71 -24.91 -4.67
N HIS A 235 -11.71 -24.98 -5.55
CA HIS A 235 -11.93 -25.33 -6.94
C HIS A 235 -12.45 -26.76 -6.94
N THR A 236 -13.77 -26.95 -7.07
CA THR A 236 -14.35 -28.25 -7.36
C THR A 236 -13.78 -28.69 -8.72
N PRO A 237 -13.04 -29.81 -8.82
CA PRO A 237 -12.66 -30.33 -10.11
C PRO A 237 -13.93 -30.84 -10.81
N ALA A 238 -14.15 -30.39 -12.04
CA ALA A 238 -15.22 -30.88 -12.91
C ALA A 238 -15.08 -32.40 -13.10
N PRO A 239 -16.19 -33.17 -13.14
CA PRO A 239 -16.12 -34.60 -13.35
C PRO A 239 -15.58 -34.91 -14.75
N SER A 240 -14.54 -35.74 -14.77
CA SER A 240 -13.89 -36.26 -15.97
C SER A 240 -14.91 -36.96 -16.87
N ALA A 241 -15.10 -36.45 -18.08
CA ALA A 241 -15.86 -37.15 -19.12
C ALA A 241 -15.14 -38.47 -19.45
N ARG A 242 -15.71 -39.58 -18.97
CA ARG A 242 -15.30 -40.93 -19.31
C ARG A 242 -15.67 -41.17 -20.78
N ARG A 243 -14.68 -41.15 -21.67
CA ARG A 243 -14.83 -41.66 -23.04
C ARG A 243 -15.11 -43.17 -22.95
N ALA A 244 -16.32 -43.57 -23.32
CA ALA A 244 -16.61 -44.94 -23.71
C ALA A 244 -16.01 -45.18 -25.11
N ARG A 245 -15.36 -46.33 -25.26
CA ARG A 245 -15.04 -46.94 -26.56
C ARG A 245 -16.30 -47.57 -27.15
#